data_AF-A0A0A1UCE2-F1
#
_entry.id   AF-A0A0A1UCE2-F1
#
_cell.length_a   1.000
_cell.length_b   1.000
_cell.length_c   1.000
_cell.angle_alpha   90.00
_cell.angle_beta   90.00
_cell.angle_gamma   90.00
#
_symmetry.space_group_name_H-M   'P 1'
#
loop_
_entity.id
_entity.type
_entity.pdbx_description
1 polymer ?
#
loop_
_entity_poly.entity_id
_entity_poly.type
_entity_poly.pdbx_seq_one_letter_code
_entity_poly.pdbx_strand_id
1 'polypeptide(L)'
;MHGAVILPCQHSFCSLCIRRLISNNMSCPICKRPVKTSNIRPNIELQNKILLDKKCIPPPFSECKLHRLSLRQYKTMKAAKIKEELRQFGIDCTGKKEDLVKWHREYCLRYNAEFDAVDRLTPMEIAKIIMDEIADSKTEKLKERKRTKDEEKKPRKSEEQDKYHQTVLMLVAAIKKRKLAKLATIKSQNQTKNVF
;
A
#
# COMPACT_ATOMS: atom_id res chain seq x y z
N MET A 1 -13.42 29.63 7.66
CA MET A 1 -11.96 29.70 7.38
C MET A 1 -11.56 31.17 7.33
N HIS A 2 -10.49 31.56 8.02
CA HIS A 2 -9.98 32.93 7.98
C HIS A 2 -9.03 33.06 6.78
N GLY A 3 -9.31 33.98 5.85
CA GLY A 3 -8.53 34.16 4.63
C GLY A 3 -7.09 34.64 4.89
N ALA A 4 -6.17 34.27 4.00
CA ALA A 4 -4.79 34.76 4.05
C ALA A 4 -4.70 36.25 3.66
N VAL A 5 -3.91 37.03 4.36
CA VAL A 5 -3.67 38.45 4.10
C VAL A 5 -2.18 38.74 3.99
N ILE A 6 -1.82 39.74 3.21
CA ILE A 6 -0.47 40.20 2.97
C ILE A 6 -0.29 41.62 3.53
N LEU A 7 0.86 41.86 4.17
CA LEU A 7 1.28 43.15 4.69
C LEU A 7 2.10 43.89 3.62
N PRO A 8 2.27 45.23 3.72
CA PRO A 8 3.12 46.01 2.81
C PRO A 8 4.58 45.54 2.77
N CYS A 9 5.02 44.81 3.79
CA CYS A 9 6.35 44.22 3.86
C CYS A 9 6.44 42.84 3.18
N GLN A 10 5.43 42.44 2.41
CA GLN A 10 5.32 41.16 1.67
C GLN A 10 5.24 39.89 2.53
N HIS A 11 5.07 40.02 3.83
CA HIS A 11 4.79 38.87 4.70
C HIS A 11 3.30 38.53 4.69
N SER A 12 2.96 37.24 4.70
CA SER A 12 1.58 36.76 4.66
C SER A 12 1.20 36.02 5.95
N PHE A 13 -0.02 36.25 6.44
CA PHE A 13 -0.54 35.65 7.66
C PHE A 13 -2.04 35.35 7.54
N CYS A 14 -2.59 34.60 8.50
CA CYS A 14 -4.04 34.49 8.68
C CYS A 14 -4.64 35.84 9.09
N SER A 15 -5.78 36.23 8.48
CA SER A 15 -6.45 37.51 8.75
C SER A 15 -6.75 37.73 10.23
N LEU A 16 -7.20 36.69 10.94
CA LEU A 16 -7.50 36.75 12.36
C LEU A 16 -6.23 36.92 13.20
N CYS A 17 -5.20 36.14 12.90
CA CYS A 17 -3.95 36.14 13.68
C CYS A 17 -3.25 37.49 13.58
N ILE A 18 -3.12 38.05 12.38
CA ILE A 18 -2.42 39.33 12.23
C ILE A 18 -3.23 40.50 12.78
N ARG A 19 -4.56 40.51 12.66
CA ARG A 19 -5.39 41.58 13.23
C ARG A 19 -5.31 41.60 14.76
N ARG A 20 -5.26 40.43 15.43
CA ARG A 20 -5.03 40.33 16.88
C ARG A 20 -3.65 40.88 17.26
N LEU A 21 -2.61 40.49 16.53
CA LEU A 21 -1.23 40.93 16.80
C LEU A 21 -1.03 42.43 16.57
N ILE A 22 -1.55 42.98 15.47
CA ILE A 22 -1.44 44.42 15.15
C ILE A 22 -2.20 45.28 16.16
N SER A 23 -3.33 44.79 16.69
CA SER A 23 -4.10 45.52 17.70
C SER A 23 -3.31 45.77 18.99
N ASN A 24 -2.37 44.88 19.32
CA ASN A 24 -1.51 45.02 20.50
C ASN A 24 -0.15 45.63 20.15
N ASN A 25 0.44 45.22 19.02
CA ASN A 25 1.75 45.62 18.54
C ASN A 25 1.64 46.00 17.07
N MET A 26 1.63 47.30 16.76
CA MET A 26 1.45 47.89 15.43
C MET A 26 2.63 47.64 14.47
N SER A 27 3.18 46.43 14.44
CA SER A 27 4.35 46.03 13.67
C SER A 27 4.22 44.60 13.12
N CYS A 28 4.97 44.32 12.05
CA CYS A 28 5.06 42.98 11.48
C CYS A 28 5.80 42.03 12.44
N PRO A 29 5.27 40.84 12.76
CA PRO A 29 5.94 39.87 13.64
C PRO A 29 7.29 39.35 13.12
N ILE A 30 7.53 39.41 11.81
CA ILE A 30 8.74 38.87 11.17
C ILE A 30 9.81 39.95 11.05
N CYS A 31 9.48 41.05 10.37
CA CYS A 31 10.45 42.10 10.04
C CYS A 31 10.34 43.37 10.90
N LYS A 32 9.45 43.39 11.89
CA LYS A 32 9.21 44.50 12.83
C LYS A 32 8.87 45.85 12.19
N ARG A 33 8.65 45.91 10.87
CA ARG A 33 8.21 47.14 10.18
C ARG A 33 6.83 47.57 10.70
N PRO A 34 6.59 48.88 10.90
CA PRO A 34 5.31 49.38 11.38
C PRO A 34 4.20 49.08 10.36
N VAL A 35 3.07 48.54 10.82
CA VAL A 35 1.94 48.21 9.96
C VAL A 35 0.63 48.61 10.64
N LYS A 36 -0.23 49.30 9.89
CA LYS A 36 -1.57 49.69 10.30
C LYS A 36 -2.59 48.69 9.76
N THR A 37 -3.72 48.56 10.46
CA THR A 37 -4.84 47.70 10.07
C THR A 37 -5.43 48.05 8.68
N SER A 38 -5.37 49.32 8.28
CA SER A 38 -5.80 49.82 6.97
C SER A 38 -4.95 49.32 5.80
N ASN A 39 -3.69 48.95 6.05
CA ASN A 39 -2.72 48.64 5.00
C ASN A 39 -2.62 47.12 4.74
N ILE A 40 -3.46 46.33 5.40
CA ILE A 40 -3.53 44.88 5.25
C ILE A 40 -4.41 44.57 4.03
N ARG A 41 -3.87 43.83 3.06
CA ARG A 41 -4.62 43.44 1.85
C ARG A 41 -4.89 41.94 1.85
N PRO A 42 -6.03 41.46 1.32
CA PRO A 42 -6.22 40.03 1.11
C PRO A 42 -5.19 39.51 0.12
N ASN A 43 -4.54 38.40 0.44
CA ASN A 43 -3.67 37.70 -0.49
C ASN A 43 -4.56 36.77 -1.34
N ILE A 44 -5.19 37.33 -2.37
CA ILE A 44 -6.16 36.62 -3.22
C ILE A 44 -5.49 35.42 -3.90
N GLU A 45 -4.23 35.53 -4.32
CA GLU A 45 -3.52 34.44 -4.96
C GLU A 45 -3.29 33.27 -4.00
N LEU A 46 -2.82 33.56 -2.78
CA LEU A 46 -2.64 32.53 -1.75
C LEU A 46 -3.98 31.94 -1.30
N GLN A 47 -5.02 32.77 -1.18
CA GLN A 47 -6.37 32.29 -0.92
C GLN A 47 -6.88 31.39 -2.05
N ASN A 48 -6.67 31.77 -3.30
CA ASN A 48 -7.07 30.98 -4.45
C ASN A 48 -6.29 29.67 -4.53
N LYS A 49 -5.00 29.64 -4.19
CA LYS A 49 -4.25 28.37 -4.07
C LYS A 49 -4.84 27.48 -2.98
N ILE A 50 -5.12 28.04 -1.80
CA ILE A 50 -5.81 27.34 -0.70
C ILE A 50 -7.23 26.87 -1.10
N LEU A 51 -7.91 27.60 -1.99
CA LEU A 51 -9.26 27.28 -2.47
C LEU A 51 -9.27 26.32 -3.67
N LEU A 52 -8.26 26.36 -4.54
CA LEU A 52 -8.10 25.47 -5.69
C LEU A 52 -7.62 24.07 -5.25
N ASP A 53 -6.93 23.99 -4.11
CA ASP A 53 -6.74 22.74 -3.36
C ASP A 53 -8.07 22.11 -2.88
N LYS A 54 -9.22 22.75 -3.11
CA LYS A 54 -10.57 22.19 -2.85
C LYS A 54 -11.21 21.53 -4.09
N LYS A 55 -10.48 20.65 -4.79
CA LYS A 55 -11.11 19.59 -5.62
C LYS A 55 -11.82 18.51 -4.76
N CYS A 56 -12.53 18.90 -3.72
CA CYS A 56 -13.30 18.03 -2.84
C CYS A 56 -14.49 18.82 -2.30
N ILE A 57 -15.76 18.40 -2.41
CA ILE A 57 -16.47 17.15 -2.76
C ILE A 57 -17.90 17.61 -3.13
N PRO A 58 -18.66 16.91 -4.01
CA PRO A 58 -20.10 17.17 -4.19
C PRO A 58 -20.94 16.91 -2.90
N PRO A 59 -22.13 17.51 -2.73
CA PRO A 59 -22.92 17.48 -1.48
C PRO A 59 -23.22 16.06 -0.96
N PRO A 60 -23.24 15.81 0.37
CA PRO A 60 -23.95 16.61 1.40
C PRO A 60 -23.06 17.38 2.41
N PHE A 61 -21.75 17.50 2.19
CA PHE A 61 -20.83 18.14 3.15
C PHE A 61 -20.64 19.64 2.88
N SER A 62 -21.73 20.43 2.97
CA SER A 62 -21.74 21.89 2.77
C SER A 62 -21.19 22.72 3.93
N GLU A 63 -20.28 22.16 4.72
CA GLU A 63 -19.36 22.93 5.57
C GLU A 63 -17.97 22.33 5.45
N CYS A 64 -17.08 23.05 4.76
CA CYS A 64 -15.72 22.62 4.45
C CYS A 64 -14.90 22.38 5.74
N LYS A 65 -14.96 21.14 6.24
CA LYS A 65 -14.03 20.58 7.24
C LYS A 65 -13.43 19.31 6.67
N LEU A 66 -12.67 19.41 5.59
CA LEU A 66 -11.65 18.41 5.29
C LEU A 66 -10.56 18.55 6.36
N HIS A 67 -10.76 17.87 7.48
CA HIS A 67 -9.72 17.61 8.46
C HIS A 67 -9.10 16.26 8.12
N ARG A 68 -7.81 16.10 8.42
CA ARG A 68 -7.19 14.77 8.48
C ARG A 68 -8.12 13.85 9.26
N LEU A 69 -8.33 12.65 8.73
CA LEU A 69 -9.11 11.65 9.41
C LEU A 69 -8.41 11.33 10.73
N SER A 70 -9.14 11.53 11.84
CA SER A 70 -8.61 11.24 13.17
C SER A 70 -8.29 9.76 13.31
N LEU A 71 -7.16 9.49 13.98
CA LEU A 71 -6.73 8.13 14.31
C LEU A 71 -7.85 7.38 15.02
N ARG A 72 -8.24 6.23 14.48
CA ARG A 72 -9.34 5.41 15.00
C ARG A 72 -8.84 4.38 16.00
N GLN A 73 -9.59 4.21 17.09
CA GLN A 73 -9.34 3.18 18.09
C GLN A 73 -10.15 1.90 17.77
N TYR A 74 -9.59 1.01 16.96
CA TYR A 74 -10.30 -0.19 16.48
C TYR A 74 -10.65 -1.22 17.56
N LYS A 75 -10.00 -1.15 18.73
CA LYS A 75 -10.26 -2.06 19.86
C LYS A 75 -11.68 -1.88 20.42
N THR A 76 -12.14 -0.63 20.52
CA THR A 76 -13.45 -0.28 21.10
C THR A 76 -14.57 -0.23 20.05
N MET A 77 -14.22 -0.16 18.77
CA MET A 77 -15.18 -0.07 17.67
C MET A 77 -15.80 -1.43 17.33
N LYS A 78 -17.11 -1.44 17.12
CA LYS A 78 -17.85 -2.61 16.61
C LYS A 78 -17.66 -2.74 15.08
N ALA A 79 -17.66 -3.98 14.58
CA ALA A 79 -17.52 -4.26 13.15
C ALA A 79 -18.59 -3.57 12.29
N ALA A 80 -19.83 -3.48 12.80
CA ALA A 80 -20.92 -2.79 12.12
C ALA A 80 -20.62 -1.31 11.83
N LYS A 81 -20.05 -0.60 12.80
CA LYS A 81 -19.69 0.82 12.65
C LYS A 81 -18.56 1.02 11.64
N ILE A 82 -17.58 0.13 11.64
CA ILE A 82 -16.47 0.18 10.66
C ILE A 82 -17.01 -0.06 9.24
N LYS A 83 -17.95 -1.00 9.09
CA LYS A 83 -18.62 -1.27 7.81
C LYS A 83 -19.45 -0.07 7.34
N GLU A 84 -20.13 0.60 8.26
CA GLU A 84 -20.89 1.82 7.95
C GLU A 84 -19.97 2.95 7.47
N GLU A 85 -18.84 3.20 8.14
CA GLU A 85 -17.85 4.20 7.71
C GLU A 85 -17.27 3.85 6.33
N LEU A 86 -16.89 2.59 6.09
CA LEU A 86 -16.42 2.13 4.76
C LEU A 86 -17.48 2.36 3.67
N ARG A 87 -18.76 2.14 3.97
CA ARG A 87 -19.87 2.40 3.04
C ARG A 87 -20.02 3.90 2.72
N GLN A 88 -19.79 4.77 3.70
CA GLN A 88 -19.80 6.23 3.46
C GLN A 88 -18.70 6.66 2.50
N PHE A 89 -17.57 5.95 2.48
CA PHE A 89 -16.46 6.18 1.54
C PHE A 89 -16.67 5.50 0.18
N GLY A 90 -17.78 4.78 -0.03
CA GLY A 90 -18.05 4.04 -1.26
C GLY A 90 -17.29 2.72 -1.37
N ILE A 91 -16.77 2.18 -0.26
CA ILE A 91 -16.04 0.91 -0.21
C ILE A 91 -16.99 -0.16 0.32
N ASP A 92 -17.49 -1.02 -0.57
CA ASP A 92 -18.26 -2.19 -0.14
C ASP A 92 -17.31 -3.34 0.23
N CYS A 93 -17.41 -3.79 1.47
CA CYS A 93 -16.55 -4.81 2.03
C CYS A 93 -17.34 -5.81 2.88
N THR A 94 -17.03 -7.08 2.68
CA THR A 94 -17.63 -8.21 3.37
C THR A 94 -16.52 -9.10 3.90
N GLY A 95 -16.61 -9.51 5.16
CA GLY A 95 -15.55 -10.30 5.79
C GLY A 95 -15.56 -10.22 7.30
N LYS A 96 -14.46 -10.69 7.90
CA LYS A 96 -14.26 -10.66 9.35
C LYS A 96 -13.90 -9.24 9.80
N LYS A 97 -14.03 -8.97 11.11
CA LYS A 97 -13.72 -7.66 11.70
C LYS A 97 -12.28 -7.23 11.38
N GLU A 98 -11.34 -8.18 11.34
CA GLU A 98 -9.93 -7.93 11.07
C GLU A 98 -9.71 -7.38 9.66
N ASP A 99 -10.41 -7.96 8.66
CA ASP A 99 -10.35 -7.49 7.28
C ASP A 99 -10.97 -6.08 7.17
N LEU A 100 -12.11 -5.82 7.84
CA LEU A 100 -12.73 -4.49 7.87
C LEU A 100 -11.81 -3.43 8.48
N VAL A 101 -11.15 -3.77 9.59
CA VAL A 101 -10.16 -2.88 10.24
C VAL A 101 -8.98 -2.60 9.33
N LYS A 102 -8.46 -3.62 8.64
CA LYS A 102 -7.35 -3.48 7.69
C LYS A 102 -7.70 -2.45 6.61
N TRP A 103 -8.81 -2.65 5.90
CA TRP A 103 -9.19 -1.80 4.77
C TRP A 103 -9.58 -0.39 5.20
N HIS A 104 -10.29 -0.25 6.33
CA HIS A 104 -10.60 1.07 6.88
C HIS A 104 -9.33 1.84 7.29
N ARG A 105 -8.38 1.16 7.94
CA ARG A 105 -7.10 1.76 8.32
C ARG A 105 -6.33 2.21 7.09
N GLU A 106 -6.26 1.36 6.08
CA GLU A 106 -5.55 1.66 4.84
C GLU A 106 -6.15 2.87 4.13
N TYR A 107 -7.48 2.94 4.04
CA TYR A 107 -8.17 4.11 3.49
C TYR A 107 -7.82 5.39 4.26
N CYS A 108 -7.88 5.35 5.60
CA CYS A 108 -7.55 6.50 6.44
C CYS A 108 -6.09 6.94 6.27
N LEU A 109 -5.17 5.99 6.14
CA LEU A 109 -3.75 6.26 5.95
C LEU A 109 -3.51 6.95 4.61
N ARG A 110 -4.04 6.38 3.51
CA ARG A 110 -3.91 6.94 2.16
C ARG A 110 -4.54 8.31 2.06
N TYR A 111 -5.75 8.46 2.57
CA TYR A 111 -6.42 9.76 2.64
C TYR A 111 -5.59 10.81 3.38
N ASN A 112 -4.97 10.44 4.51
CA ASN A 112 -4.16 11.37 5.28
C ASN A 112 -2.81 11.69 4.64
N ALA A 113 -2.21 10.76 3.89
CA ALA A 113 -0.99 10.98 3.13
C ALA A 113 -1.25 11.89 1.92
N GLU A 114 -2.35 11.63 1.22
CA GLU A 114 -2.78 12.40 0.06
C GLU A 114 -3.21 13.83 0.41
N PHE A 115 -3.60 14.06 1.67
CA PHE A 115 -3.93 15.39 2.16
C PHE A 115 -2.75 16.38 2.06
N ASP A 116 -1.51 15.89 2.13
CA ASP A 116 -0.30 16.72 1.99
C ASP A 116 0.23 16.75 0.54
N ALA A 117 -0.41 16.04 -0.40
CA ALA A 117 0.04 15.94 -1.78
C ALA A 117 -0.38 17.17 -2.61
N VAL A 118 0.52 17.62 -3.50
CA VAL A 118 0.28 18.73 -4.43
C VAL A 118 -0.81 18.36 -5.45
N ASP A 119 -0.80 17.11 -5.93
CA ASP A 119 -1.80 16.55 -6.84
C ASP A 119 -2.64 15.50 -6.12
N ARG A 120 -3.46 15.97 -5.18
CA ARG A 120 -4.30 15.11 -4.34
C ARG A 120 -5.29 14.25 -5.12
N LEU A 121 -5.30 12.95 -4.85
CA LEU A 121 -6.39 12.05 -5.20
C LEU A 121 -7.68 12.41 -4.43
N THR A 122 -8.80 12.25 -5.11
CA THR A 122 -10.13 12.40 -4.54
C THR A 122 -10.48 11.21 -3.63
N PRO A 123 -11.42 11.38 -2.68
CA PRO A 123 -11.90 10.28 -1.84
C PRO A 123 -12.40 9.08 -2.63
N MET A 124 -12.98 9.32 -3.82
CA MET A 124 -13.47 8.27 -4.72
C MET A 124 -12.32 7.50 -5.38
N GLU A 125 -11.27 8.19 -5.81
CA GLU A 125 -10.07 7.54 -6.38
C GLU A 125 -9.35 6.70 -5.32
N ILE A 126 -9.21 7.23 -4.11
CA ILE A 126 -8.65 6.47 -2.98
C ILE A 126 -9.52 5.25 -2.67
N ALA A 127 -10.85 5.38 -2.68
CA ALA A 127 -11.77 4.26 -2.49
C ALA A 127 -11.62 3.20 -3.60
N LYS A 128 -11.46 3.62 -4.86
CA LYS A 128 -11.22 2.71 -5.99
C LYS A 128 -9.93 1.91 -5.82
N ILE A 129 -8.83 2.57 -5.45
CA ILE A 129 -7.54 1.92 -5.16
C ILE A 129 -7.73 0.83 -4.09
N ILE A 130 -8.44 1.15 -3.01
CA ILE A 130 -8.70 0.19 -1.92
C ILE A 130 -9.56 -0.99 -2.42
N MET A 131 -10.56 -0.74 -3.27
CA MET A 131 -11.41 -1.80 -3.81
C MET A 131 -10.63 -2.76 -4.73
N ASP A 132 -9.72 -2.24 -5.56
CA ASP A 132 -8.86 -3.06 -6.42
C ASP A 132 -7.95 -3.97 -5.56
N GLU A 133 -7.36 -3.44 -4.48
CA GLU A 133 -6.57 -4.24 -3.55
C GLU A 133 -7.39 -5.29 -2.77
N ILE A 134 -8.65 -4.97 -2.44
CA ILE A 134 -9.58 -5.94 -1.84
C ILE A 134 -9.79 -7.12 -2.81
N ALA A 135 -9.96 -6.83 -4.11
CA ALA A 135 -10.13 -7.85 -5.13
C ALA A 135 -8.87 -8.73 -5.26
N ASP A 136 -7.70 -8.13 -5.33
CA ASP A 136 -6.42 -8.84 -5.39
C ASP A 136 -6.18 -9.71 -4.17
N SER A 137 -6.51 -9.22 -2.97
CA SER A 137 -6.39 -10.03 -1.75
C SER A 137 -7.32 -11.24 -1.75
N LYS A 138 -8.52 -11.13 -2.36
CA LYS A 138 -9.45 -12.26 -2.51
C LYS A 138 -8.94 -13.28 -3.52
N THR A 139 -8.37 -12.83 -4.65
CA THR A 139 -7.83 -13.73 -5.68
C THR A 139 -6.60 -14.49 -5.17
N GLU A 140 -5.69 -13.84 -4.45
CA GLU A 140 -4.52 -14.50 -3.85
C GLU A 140 -4.91 -15.52 -2.78
N LYS A 141 -5.86 -15.20 -1.88
CA LYS A 141 -6.39 -16.17 -0.91
C LYS A 141 -7.02 -17.40 -1.59
N LEU A 142 -7.63 -17.23 -2.76
CA LEU A 142 -8.19 -18.35 -3.53
C LEU A 142 -7.11 -19.20 -4.20
N LYS A 143 -6.07 -18.57 -4.76
CA LYS A 143 -4.92 -19.27 -5.37
C LYS A 143 -4.16 -20.09 -4.33
N GLU A 144 -3.92 -19.53 -3.15
CA GLU A 144 -3.23 -20.22 -2.05
C GLU A 144 -4.00 -21.46 -1.57
N ARG A 145 -5.33 -21.34 -1.45
CA ARG A 145 -6.23 -22.46 -1.13
C ARG A 145 -6.25 -23.55 -2.21
N LYS A 146 -5.96 -23.23 -3.47
CA LYS A 146 -5.85 -24.22 -4.55
C LYS A 146 -4.49 -24.92 -4.50
N ARG A 147 -3.39 -24.16 -4.38
CA ARG A 147 -2.02 -24.70 -4.25
C ARG A 147 -1.90 -25.71 -3.10
N THR A 148 -2.38 -25.35 -1.92
CA THR A 148 -2.40 -26.24 -0.75
C THR A 148 -3.17 -27.54 -0.98
N LYS A 149 -4.32 -27.47 -1.67
CA LYS A 149 -5.11 -28.66 -2.03
C LYS A 149 -4.44 -29.52 -3.10
N ASP A 150 -3.72 -28.90 -4.03
CA ASP A 150 -2.99 -29.61 -5.09
C ASP A 150 -1.74 -30.31 -4.53
N GLU A 151 -1.04 -29.68 -3.56
CA GLU A 151 0.05 -30.30 -2.80
C GLU A 151 -0.43 -31.47 -1.95
N GLU A 152 -1.56 -31.32 -1.25
CA GLU A 152 -2.14 -32.37 -0.41
C GLU A 152 -2.73 -33.55 -1.23
N LYS A 153 -3.12 -33.30 -2.49
CA LYS A 153 -3.57 -34.32 -3.45
C LYS A 153 -2.46 -35.03 -4.20
N LYS A 154 -1.19 -34.61 -4.08
CA LYS A 154 -0.07 -35.34 -4.68
C LYS A 154 -0.06 -36.77 -4.11
N PRO A 155 -0.34 -37.82 -4.91
CA PRO A 155 -0.57 -39.15 -4.37
C PRO A 155 0.74 -39.71 -3.78
N ARG A 156 0.71 -40.10 -2.49
CA ARG A 156 1.84 -40.73 -1.76
C ARG A 156 2.55 -41.86 -2.52
N LYS A 157 1.83 -42.56 -3.41
CA LYS A 157 2.38 -43.64 -4.24
C LYS A 157 3.38 -43.18 -5.31
N SER A 158 3.27 -41.95 -5.84
CA SER A 158 4.16 -41.51 -6.93
C SER A 158 5.60 -41.31 -6.44
N GLU A 159 5.80 -40.70 -5.26
CA GLU A 159 7.13 -40.50 -4.70
C GLU A 159 7.82 -41.83 -4.31
N GLU A 160 7.07 -42.83 -3.88
CA GLU A 160 7.61 -44.14 -3.53
C GLU A 160 7.97 -44.96 -4.79
N GLN A 161 7.15 -44.86 -5.83
CA GLN A 161 7.38 -45.50 -7.14
C GLN A 161 8.54 -44.83 -7.91
N ASP A 162 8.67 -43.50 -7.80
CA ASP A 162 9.80 -42.73 -8.36
C ASP A 162 11.12 -43.07 -7.65
N LYS A 163 11.08 -43.24 -6.32
CA LYS A 163 12.25 -43.71 -5.54
C LYS A 163 12.67 -45.12 -5.95
N TYR A 164 11.71 -46.03 -6.16
CA TYR A 164 12.01 -47.38 -6.62
C TYR A 164 12.60 -47.38 -8.03
N HIS A 165 12.00 -46.62 -8.96
CA HIS A 165 12.50 -46.48 -10.33
C HIS A 165 13.93 -45.91 -10.36
N GLN A 166 14.20 -44.85 -9.60
CA GLN A 166 15.53 -44.26 -9.47
C GLN A 166 16.56 -45.27 -8.95
N THR A 167 16.18 -46.07 -7.95
CA THR A 167 17.03 -47.11 -7.37
C THR A 167 17.35 -48.22 -8.38
N VAL A 168 16.35 -48.69 -9.13
CA VAL A 168 16.52 -49.69 -10.20
C VAL A 168 17.46 -49.17 -11.30
N LEU A 169 17.32 -47.91 -11.72
CA LEU A 169 18.20 -47.29 -12.72
C LEU A 169 19.65 -47.25 -12.26
N MET A 170 19.91 -46.90 -11.00
CA MET A 170 21.27 -46.91 -10.43
C MET A 170 21.89 -48.32 -10.41
N LEU A 171 21.11 -49.34 -10.04
CA LEU A 171 21.54 -50.74 -10.06
C LEU A 171 21.92 -51.19 -11.48
N VAL A 172 21.09 -50.87 -12.48
CA VAL A 172 21.37 -51.21 -13.88
C VAL A 172 22.64 -50.51 -14.39
N ALA A 173 22.84 -49.24 -14.05
CA ALA A 173 24.05 -48.50 -14.41
C ALA A 173 25.32 -49.12 -13.78
N ALA A 174 25.25 -49.54 -12.51
CA ALA A 174 26.34 -50.22 -11.82
C ALA A 174 26.70 -51.55 -12.48
N ILE A 175 25.71 -52.35 -12.90
CA ILE A 175 25.92 -53.61 -13.63
C ILE A 175 26.59 -53.35 -14.98
N LYS A 176 26.12 -52.35 -15.73
CA LYS A 176 26.74 -51.95 -17.01
C LYS A 176 28.20 -51.54 -16.82
N LYS A 177 28.50 -50.72 -15.80
CA LYS A 177 29.87 -50.28 -15.49
C LYS A 177 30.78 -51.47 -15.16
N ARG A 178 30.30 -52.44 -14.37
CA ARG A 178 31.03 -53.68 -14.07
C ARG A 178 31.29 -54.54 -15.32
N LYS A 179 30.31 -54.66 -16.22
CA LYS A 179 30.48 -55.37 -17.49
C LYS A 179 31.54 -54.70 -18.39
N LEU A 180 31.48 -53.38 -18.52
CA LEU A 180 32.47 -52.61 -19.30
C LEU A 180 33.88 -52.74 -18.71
N ALA A 181 34.02 -52.68 -17.38
CA ALA A 181 35.30 -52.90 -16.71
C ALA A 181 35.86 -54.30 -17.00
N LYS A 182 35.04 -55.35 -16.89
CA LYS A 182 35.45 -56.73 -17.24
C LYS A 182 35.89 -56.85 -18.71
N LEU A 183 35.15 -56.23 -19.63
CA LEU A 183 35.52 -56.23 -21.06
C LEU A 183 36.82 -55.46 -21.33
N ALA A 184 37.06 -54.37 -20.61
CA ALA A 184 38.31 -53.62 -20.70
C ALA A 184 39.49 -54.46 -20.18
N THR A 185 39.34 -55.17 -19.07
CA THR A 185 40.36 -56.07 -18.52
C THR A 185 40.67 -57.23 -19.47
N ILE A 186 39.66 -57.81 -20.12
CA ILE A 186 39.85 -58.87 -21.12
C ILE A 186 40.58 -58.33 -22.36
N LYS A 187 40.25 -57.11 -22.82
CA LYS A 187 40.94 -56.48 -23.94
C LYS A 187 42.41 -56.16 -23.63
N SER A 188 42.72 -55.67 -22.43
CA SER A 188 44.11 -55.42 -22.01
C SER A 188 44.93 -56.72 -21.90
N GLN A 189 44.32 -57.81 -21.42
CA GLN A 189 44.97 -59.13 -21.35
C GLN A 189 45.24 -59.76 -22.72
N ASN A 190 44.39 -59.47 -23.71
CA ASN A 190 44.58 -59.96 -25.09
C ASN A 190 45.59 -59.11 -25.88
N GLN A 191 45.73 -57.81 -25.58
CA GLN A 191 46.78 -56.96 -26.18
C GLN A 191 48.18 -57.31 -25.66
N THR A 192 48.32 -57.67 -24.39
CA THR A 192 49.61 -58.12 -23.82
C THR A 192 50.09 -59.48 -24.32
N LYS A 193 49.20 -60.28 -24.94
CA LYS A 193 49.52 -61.61 -25.48
C LYS A 193 49.88 -61.59 -26.98
N ASN A 194 49.78 -60.45 -27.67
CA ASN A 194 49.98 -60.31 -29.12
C ASN A 194 51.25 -59.49 -29.47
N VAL A 195 52.19 -59.32 -28.53
CA VAL A 195 53.47 -58.60 -28.73
C VAL A 195 54.67 -59.54 -28.50
N PHE A 196 54.51 -60.83 -28.80
CA PHE A 196 55.60 -61.80 -28.91
C PHE A 196 55.40 -62.66 -30.15
#